data_AF-A0A162VCQ1-F1
#
_entry.id   AF-A0A162VCQ1-F1
#
_cell.length_a   1.000
_cell.length_b   1.000
_cell.length_c   1.000
_cell.angle_alpha   90.00
_cell.angle_beta   90.00
_cell.angle_gamma   90.00
#
_symmetry.space_group_name_H-M   'P 1'
#
loop_
_entity.id
_entity.type
_entity.pdbx_description
1 polymer ?
#
loop_
_entity_poly.entity_id
_entity_poly.type
_entity_poly.pdbx_seq_one_letter_code
_entity_poly.pdbx_strand_id
1 'polypeptide(L)'
;MPNLRSIYGWRTGDDESEPDPETNVFAKLVSRSCPVEYIELRAPKLNMVNFRLLLGATIPGKLKTFNYEVGCTWAWCLTEHPKIMASLQLHHDTLESLGLSHEYYYPYEMGDESDKPSPCSFTPFVAIKRLKVAPVYVWGHLGFTDKARLKSLEAEEMLWKALPRNLEQL
;
A
#
# COMPACT_ATOMS: atom_id res chain seq x y z
N MET A 1 -7.73 8.58 20.65
CA MET A 1 -6.84 7.68 21.43
C MET A 1 -5.46 8.33 21.59
N PRO A 2 -5.24 9.14 22.64
CA PRO A 2 -4.07 10.04 22.69
C PRO A 2 -2.70 9.34 22.84
N ASN A 3 -2.64 8.04 23.12
CA ASN A 3 -1.38 7.30 23.33
C ASN A 3 -1.21 6.07 22.43
N LEU A 4 -2.04 5.90 21.38
CA LEU A 4 -1.92 4.76 20.49
C LEU A 4 -0.72 4.96 19.56
N ARG A 5 0.36 4.22 19.81
CA ARG A 5 1.61 4.32 19.04
C ARG A 5 1.69 3.31 17.89
N SER A 6 1.01 2.18 18.02
CA SER A 6 1.09 1.09 17.04
C SER A 6 -0.28 0.45 16.80
N ILE A 7 -0.55 0.07 15.55
CA ILE A 7 -1.69 -0.72 15.13
C ILE A 7 -1.17 -2.00 14.49
N TYR A 8 -1.63 -3.14 15.00
CA TYR A 8 -1.35 -4.45 14.44
C TYR A 8 -2.67 -5.12 14.07
N GLY A 9 -2.85 -5.46 12.80
CA GLY A 9 -4.05 -6.12 12.29
C GLY A 9 -3.70 -7.47 11.65
N TRP A 10 -4.53 -8.47 11.93
CA TRP A 10 -4.50 -9.76 11.25
C TRP A 10 -5.88 -10.03 10.63
N ARG A 11 -5.92 -10.36 9.33
CA ARG A 11 -7.18 -10.66 8.62
C ARG A 11 -8.25 -9.58 8.77
N THR A 12 -7.83 -8.32 8.69
CA THR A 12 -8.73 -7.16 8.78
C THR A 12 -9.29 -6.80 7.41
N GLY A 13 -10.60 -6.51 7.34
CA GLY A 13 -11.27 -6.03 6.13
C GLY A 13 -11.48 -7.13 5.12
N ASP A 14 -12.29 -8.12 5.46
CA ASP A 14 -12.76 -9.19 4.58
C ASP A 14 -14.12 -8.86 3.91
N ASP A 15 -14.67 -7.67 4.17
CA ASP A 15 -15.91 -7.19 3.56
C ASP A 15 -15.62 -6.49 2.23
N GLU A 16 -16.27 -7.00 1.17
CA GLU A 16 -16.19 -6.49 -0.20
C GLU A 16 -17.08 -5.27 -0.43
N SER A 17 -18.08 -5.10 0.42
CA SER A 17 -19.08 -4.06 0.28
C SER A 17 -18.45 -2.68 0.40
N GLU A 18 -19.00 -1.69 -0.32
CA GLU A 18 -18.67 -0.31 0.00
C GLU A 18 -19.02 -0.05 1.47
N PRO A 19 -18.11 0.54 2.25
CA PRO A 19 -18.36 0.72 3.66
C PRO A 19 -19.52 1.71 3.88
N ASP A 20 -20.58 1.24 4.54
CA ASP A 20 -21.68 2.08 4.99
C ASP A 20 -21.16 3.13 6.00
N PRO A 21 -21.34 4.45 5.75
CA PRO A 21 -20.88 5.50 6.64
C PRO A 21 -21.38 5.41 8.09
N GLU A 22 -22.56 4.83 8.32
CA GLU A 22 -23.17 4.75 9.66
C GLU A 22 -22.63 3.56 10.47
N THR A 23 -22.41 2.43 9.80
CA THR A 23 -22.03 1.17 10.46
C THR A 23 -20.53 0.90 10.39
N ASN A 24 -19.82 1.42 9.39
CA ASN A 24 -18.40 1.20 9.19
C ASN A 24 -17.55 1.80 10.33
N VAL A 25 -16.73 0.95 10.94
CA VAL A 25 -15.79 1.34 11.99
C VAL A 25 -14.73 2.33 11.52
N PHE A 26 -14.29 2.26 10.25
CA PHE A 26 -13.31 3.20 9.70
C PHE A 26 -13.90 4.59 9.49
N ALA A 27 -15.20 4.70 9.18
CA ALA A 27 -15.88 5.99 9.02
C ALA A 27 -15.97 6.78 10.34
N LYS A 28 -15.88 6.09 11.48
CA LYS A 28 -15.87 6.68 12.82
C LYS A 28 -14.49 7.23 13.23
N LEU A 29 -13.45 7.00 12.43
CA LEU A 29 -12.12 7.52 12.71
C LEU A 29 -12.07 9.04 12.46
N VAL A 30 -11.69 9.80 13.48
CA VAL A 30 -11.52 11.24 13.36
C VAL A 30 -10.25 11.52 12.55
N SER A 31 -10.38 12.32 11.49
CA SER A 31 -9.25 12.67 10.61
C SER A 31 -8.11 13.33 11.39
N ARG A 32 -6.87 12.97 11.05
CA ARG A 32 -5.63 13.55 11.61
C ARG A 32 -5.60 13.59 13.14
N SER A 33 -6.13 12.56 13.79
CA SER A 33 -6.24 12.48 15.25
C SER A 33 -5.43 11.35 15.87
N CYS A 34 -4.99 10.39 15.06
CA CYS A 34 -4.29 9.20 15.50
C CYS A 34 -2.77 9.42 15.45
N PRO A 35 -2.05 9.46 16.60
CA PRO A 35 -0.61 9.70 16.66
C PRO A 35 0.23 8.43 16.38
N VAL A 36 -0.35 7.46 15.67
CA VAL A 36 0.28 6.17 15.40
C VAL A 36 1.56 6.35 14.58
N GLU A 37 2.63 5.67 15.02
CA GLU A 37 3.93 5.63 14.34
C GLU A 37 4.10 4.34 13.54
N TYR A 38 3.41 3.26 13.92
CA TYR A 38 3.55 1.93 13.31
C TYR A 38 2.19 1.35 12.93
N ILE A 39 2.01 0.98 11.67
CA ILE A 39 0.85 0.21 11.22
C ILE A 39 1.37 -1.03 10.51
N GLU A 40 0.99 -2.21 11.00
CA GLU A 40 1.26 -3.48 10.34
C GLU A 40 -0.03 -4.26 10.18
N LEU A 41 -0.42 -4.53 8.94
CA LEU A 41 -1.58 -5.30 8.59
C LEU A 41 -1.13 -6.54 7.83
N ARG A 42 -1.40 -7.71 8.41
CA ARG A 42 -1.04 -9.01 7.84
C ARG A 42 -2.30 -9.76 7.40
N ALA A 43 -2.25 -10.25 6.17
CA ALA A 43 -3.40 -10.81 5.48
C ALA A 43 -4.67 -9.92 5.48
N PRO A 44 -4.59 -8.58 5.31
CA PRO A 44 -5.80 -7.75 5.14
C PRO A 44 -6.29 -7.79 3.69
N LYS A 45 -7.53 -7.33 3.46
CA LYS A 45 -8.00 -6.92 2.12
C LYS A 45 -8.98 -5.75 2.18
N LEU A 46 -8.51 -4.65 2.74
CA LEU A 46 -9.32 -3.45 2.92
C LEU A 46 -9.82 -2.91 1.57
N ASN A 47 -11.12 -2.65 1.47
CA ASN A 47 -11.66 -1.77 0.45
C ASN A 47 -10.90 -0.42 0.48
N MET A 48 -10.66 0.17 -0.70
CA MET A 48 -9.86 1.38 -0.85
C MET A 48 -10.43 2.59 -0.07
N VAL A 49 -11.74 2.62 0.20
CA VAL A 49 -12.36 3.62 1.09
C VAL A 49 -11.88 3.43 2.54
N ASN A 50 -11.88 2.20 3.06
CA ASN A 50 -11.40 1.89 4.41
C ASN A 50 -9.90 2.17 4.56
N PHE A 51 -9.11 1.84 3.54
CA PHE A 51 -7.68 2.16 3.52
C PHE A 51 -7.45 3.67 3.61
N ARG A 52 -8.18 4.47 2.83
CA ARG A 52 -8.10 5.95 2.87
C ARG A 52 -8.53 6.51 4.22
N LEU A 53 -9.60 5.98 4.81
CA LEU A 53 -10.07 6.40 6.13
C LEU A 53 -9.04 6.10 7.23
N LEU A 54 -8.45 4.90 7.21
CA LEU A 54 -7.38 4.51 8.14
C LEU A 54 -6.18 5.47 8.05
N LEU A 55 -5.67 5.69 6.84
CA LEU A 55 -4.50 6.55 6.61
C LEU A 55 -4.85 8.02 6.88
N GLY A 56 -6.04 8.47 6.50
CA GLY A 56 -6.53 9.84 6.75
C GLY A 56 -6.80 10.15 8.24
N ALA A 57 -6.96 9.13 9.06
CA ALA A 57 -7.05 9.27 10.52
C ALA A 57 -5.68 9.54 11.17
N THR A 58 -4.58 9.15 10.53
CA THR A 58 -3.23 9.37 11.05
C THR A 58 -2.84 10.84 10.97
N ILE A 59 -2.08 11.31 11.95
CA ILE A 59 -1.50 12.66 11.93
C ILE A 59 -0.38 12.71 10.87
N PRO A 60 -0.44 13.62 9.87
CA PRO A 60 0.62 13.74 8.86
C PRO A 60 2.01 13.87 9.48
N GLY A 61 3.00 13.17 8.92
CA GLY A 61 4.37 13.18 9.43
C GLY A 61 4.58 12.44 10.76
N LYS A 62 3.64 11.58 11.20
CA LYS A 62 3.84 10.73 12.38
C LYS A 62 4.15 9.28 12.04
N LEU A 63 3.65 8.79 10.91
CA LEU A 63 3.84 7.40 10.52
C LEU A 63 5.30 7.15 10.10
N LYS A 64 5.93 6.16 10.73
CA LYS A 64 7.31 5.73 10.48
C LYS A 64 7.38 4.35 9.82
N THR A 65 6.45 3.47 10.15
CA THR A 65 6.34 2.15 9.53
C THR A 65 4.94 1.90 9.03
N PHE A 66 4.83 1.48 7.77
CA PHE A 66 3.60 1.00 7.18
C PHE A 66 3.85 -0.32 6.45
N ASN A 67 3.30 -1.42 6.97
CA ASN A 67 3.34 -2.72 6.32
C ASN A 67 1.91 -3.17 5.99
N TYR A 68 1.62 -3.39 4.71
CA TYR A 68 0.35 -3.89 4.19
C TYR A 68 0.61 -5.17 3.39
N GLU A 69 0.50 -6.30 4.08
CA GLU A 69 0.74 -7.62 3.51
C GLU A 69 -0.57 -8.28 3.11
N VAL A 70 -1.15 -7.84 1.99
CA VAL A 70 -2.43 -8.31 1.42
C VAL A 70 -2.57 -9.83 1.52
N GLY A 71 -3.71 -10.28 2.00
CA GLY A 71 -4.03 -11.71 2.05
C GLY A 71 -5.50 -11.96 2.30
N CYS A 72 -6.29 -12.02 1.23
CA CYS A 72 -7.59 -12.68 1.22
C CYS A 72 -7.98 -12.87 -0.25
N THR A 73 -7.45 -13.91 -0.90
CA THR A 73 -7.64 -14.14 -2.35
C THR A 73 -9.08 -14.23 -2.80
N TRP A 74 -10.02 -14.44 -1.87
CA TRP A 74 -11.44 -14.57 -2.13
C TRP A 74 -12.23 -13.26 -2.01
N ALA A 75 -11.72 -12.23 -1.33
CA ALA A 75 -12.43 -10.97 -1.22
C ALA A 75 -12.26 -10.17 -2.52
N TRP A 76 -13.31 -9.79 -3.23
CA TRP A 76 -13.23 -9.12 -4.54
C TRP A 76 -12.92 -7.60 -4.47
N CYS A 77 -12.01 -7.18 -3.59
CA CYS A 77 -11.54 -5.79 -3.51
C CYS A 77 -10.33 -5.54 -4.42
N LEU A 78 -10.41 -4.51 -5.27
CA LEU A 78 -9.28 -4.06 -6.09
C LEU A 78 -8.20 -3.36 -5.24
N THR A 79 -6.93 -3.68 -5.52
CA THR A 79 -5.78 -3.02 -4.89
C THR A 79 -5.23 -1.95 -5.84
N GLU A 80 -5.62 -0.70 -5.63
CA GLU A 80 -5.26 0.40 -6.53
C GLU A 80 -3.94 1.06 -6.09
N HIS A 81 -2.81 0.60 -6.63
CA HIS A 81 -1.48 1.06 -6.20
C HIS A 81 -1.32 2.59 -6.18
N PRO A 82 -1.75 3.35 -7.22
CA PRO A 82 -1.62 4.80 -7.19
C PRO A 82 -2.41 5.46 -6.04
N LYS A 83 -3.58 4.91 -5.69
CA LYS A 83 -4.39 5.42 -4.57
C LYS A 83 -3.79 5.07 -3.22
N ILE A 84 -3.14 3.91 -3.08
CA ILE A 84 -2.35 3.54 -1.91
C ILE A 84 -1.20 4.54 -1.72
N MET A 85 -0.41 4.78 -2.78
CA MET A 85 0.71 5.71 -2.73
C MET A 85 0.26 7.15 -2.42
N ALA A 86 -0.83 7.61 -3.04
CA ALA A 86 -1.41 8.92 -2.75
C ALA A 86 -1.86 9.06 -1.28
N SER A 87 -2.39 7.98 -0.68
CA SER A 87 -2.79 7.98 0.74
C SER A 87 -1.59 8.03 1.70
N LEU A 88 -0.44 7.48 1.28
CA LEU A 88 0.80 7.51 2.05
C LEU A 88 1.56 8.83 1.90
N GLN A 89 1.24 9.65 0.90
CA GLN A 89 1.97 10.88 0.57
C GLN A 89 2.10 11.83 1.77
N LEU A 90 1.11 11.90 2.66
CA LEU A 90 1.17 12.75 3.86
C LEU A 90 2.29 12.39 4.86
N HIS A 91 2.99 11.28 4.64
CA HIS A 91 4.09 10.79 5.47
C HIS A 91 5.40 10.63 4.69
N HIS A 92 5.52 11.23 3.50
CA HIS A 92 6.67 11.03 2.62
C HIS A 92 8.02 11.40 3.28
N ASP A 93 8.02 12.37 4.19
CA ASP A 93 9.22 12.83 4.92
C ASP A 93 9.51 12.05 6.21
N THR A 94 8.62 11.15 6.65
CA THR A 94 8.75 10.48 7.95
C THR A 94 8.67 8.96 7.88
N LEU A 95 8.17 8.41 6.78
CA LEU A 95 8.04 6.97 6.60
C LEU A 95 9.42 6.36 6.35
N GLU A 96 9.93 5.62 7.34
CA GLU A 96 11.26 4.98 7.33
C GLU A 96 11.21 3.55 6.78
N SER A 97 10.08 2.87 6.94
CA SER A 97 9.88 1.47 6.55
C SER A 97 8.54 1.29 5.85
N LEU A 98 8.58 0.81 4.61
CA LEU A 98 7.39 0.56 3.80
C LEU A 98 7.38 -0.88 3.28
N GLY A 99 6.32 -1.61 3.63
CA GLY A 99 6.02 -2.95 3.14
C GLY A 99 4.71 -2.96 2.36
N LEU A 100 4.73 -3.28 1.07
CA LEU A 100 3.52 -3.42 0.24
C LEU A 100 3.58 -4.74 -0.51
N SER A 101 2.76 -5.72 -0.12
CA SER A 101 2.62 -6.94 -0.92
C SER A 101 1.50 -6.79 -1.96
N HIS A 102 1.34 -7.83 -2.77
CA HIS A 102 0.21 -8.03 -3.66
C HIS A 102 -0.20 -9.50 -3.59
N GLU A 103 -1.46 -9.80 -3.87
CA GLU A 103 -1.95 -11.17 -3.91
C GLU A 103 -1.37 -11.96 -5.09
N TYR A 104 -1.23 -13.28 -4.91
CA TYR A 104 -0.74 -14.18 -5.96
C TYR A 104 -1.79 -14.51 -7.02
N TYR A 105 -3.08 -14.44 -6.66
CA TYR A 105 -4.19 -14.78 -7.55
C TYR A 105 -4.88 -13.50 -8.03
N TYR A 106 -5.19 -13.46 -9.32
CA TYR A 106 -5.28 -12.23 -10.10
C TYR A 106 -6.63 -12.18 -10.83
N PRO A 107 -7.56 -11.23 -10.54
CA PRO A 107 -8.85 -11.17 -11.22
C PRO A 107 -8.88 -10.24 -12.45
N TYR A 108 -7.75 -9.74 -12.93
CA TYR A 108 -7.70 -8.79 -14.05
C TYR A 108 -7.89 -9.46 -15.44
N GLU A 109 -8.42 -10.69 -15.47
CA GLU A 109 -8.69 -11.47 -16.70
C GLU A 109 -9.76 -10.84 -17.60
N MET A 110 -10.48 -9.82 -17.15
CA MET A 110 -11.64 -9.26 -17.86
C MET A 110 -11.32 -8.07 -18.79
N GLY A 111 -10.12 -8.00 -19.35
CA GLY A 111 -9.81 -7.12 -20.50
C GLY A 111 -9.91 -5.61 -20.26
N ASP A 112 -10.24 -5.16 -19.05
CA ASP A 112 -10.24 -3.75 -18.70
C ASP A 112 -8.82 -3.31 -18.33
N GLU A 113 -8.24 -2.49 -19.20
CA GLU A 113 -6.93 -1.88 -18.96
C GLU A 113 -6.94 -0.96 -17.73
N SER A 114 -8.10 -0.44 -17.30
CA SER A 114 -8.19 0.46 -16.14
C SER A 114 -7.84 -0.22 -14.83
N ASP A 115 -8.08 -1.52 -14.75
CA ASP A 115 -7.84 -2.26 -13.52
C ASP A 115 -6.37 -2.69 -13.41
N LYS A 116 -5.60 -2.66 -14.51
CA LYS A 116 -4.22 -3.13 -14.47
C LYS A 116 -3.36 -2.30 -13.51
N PRO A 117 -2.55 -2.95 -12.66
CA PRO A 117 -1.67 -2.25 -11.75
C PRO A 117 -0.67 -1.41 -12.53
N SER A 118 -0.59 -0.15 -12.13
CA SER A 118 0.34 0.81 -12.68
C SER A 118 1.63 0.87 -11.86
N PRO A 119 2.80 1.05 -12.52
CA PRO A 119 4.05 1.39 -11.85
C PRO A 119 3.91 2.60 -10.92
N CYS A 120 4.59 2.55 -9.79
CA CYS A 120 4.65 3.58 -8.77
C CYS A 120 6.10 4.06 -8.58
N SER A 121 6.27 5.32 -8.18
CA SER A 121 7.57 5.85 -7.75
C SER A 121 7.61 6.00 -6.24
N PHE A 122 8.70 5.55 -5.64
CA PHE A 122 9.01 5.72 -4.22
C PHE A 122 10.00 6.87 -3.99
N THR A 123 10.49 7.50 -5.05
CA THR A 123 11.42 8.64 -4.98
C THR A 123 10.96 9.81 -4.09
N PRO A 124 9.65 10.13 -3.95
CA PRO A 124 9.22 11.21 -3.06
C PRO A 124 9.36 10.88 -1.56
N PHE A 125 9.51 9.59 -1.21
CA PHE A 125 9.56 9.13 0.17
C PHE A 125 11.01 9.17 0.70
N VAL A 126 11.49 10.39 0.94
CA VAL A 126 12.90 10.69 1.25
C VAL A 126 13.40 10.13 2.58
N ALA A 127 12.51 9.64 3.44
CA ALA A 127 12.89 9.01 4.71
C ALA A 127 13.00 7.48 4.63
N ILE A 128 12.58 6.84 3.52
CA ILE A 128 12.55 5.38 3.43
C ILE A 128 13.97 4.82 3.44
N LYS A 129 14.25 3.99 4.45
CA LYS A 129 15.48 3.21 4.59
C LYS A 129 15.26 1.74 4.24
N ARG A 130 14.05 1.24 4.50
CA ARG A 130 13.66 -0.16 4.28
C ARG A 130 12.43 -0.22 3.39
N LEU A 131 12.57 -0.84 2.22
CA LEU A 131 11.49 -0.98 1.25
C LEU A 131 11.29 -2.45 0.90
N LYS A 132 10.12 -3.01 1.19
CA LYS A 132 9.72 -4.36 0.79
C LYS A 132 8.46 -4.26 -0.07
N VAL A 133 8.59 -4.33 -1.38
CA VAL A 133 7.46 -4.15 -2.29
C VAL A 133 7.30 -5.30 -3.26
N ALA A 134 6.05 -5.64 -3.59
CA ALA A 134 5.77 -6.61 -4.64
C ALA A 134 6.22 -6.05 -6.01
N PRO A 135 6.72 -6.91 -6.92
CA PRO A 135 7.20 -6.51 -8.26
C PRO A 135 6.26 -5.57 -9.02
N VAL A 136 4.95 -5.76 -8.87
CA VAL A 136 3.93 -4.97 -9.55
C VAL A 136 3.88 -3.48 -9.18
N TYR A 137 4.40 -3.10 -8.02
CA TYR A 137 4.52 -1.70 -7.69
C TYR A 137 5.60 -1.01 -8.53
N VAL A 138 6.59 -1.75 -9.04
CA VAL A 138 7.69 -1.21 -9.86
C VAL A 138 7.40 -1.38 -11.35
N TRP A 139 6.94 -2.56 -11.75
CA TRP A 139 6.78 -2.92 -13.17
C TRP A 139 5.32 -2.99 -13.63
N GLY A 140 4.37 -2.62 -12.78
CA GLY A 140 2.95 -2.73 -13.10
C GLY A 140 2.54 -4.18 -13.41
N HIS A 141 1.64 -4.35 -14.36
CA HIS A 141 1.17 -5.68 -14.78
C HIS A 141 2.30 -6.63 -15.23
N LEU A 142 3.39 -6.12 -15.82
CA LEU A 142 4.55 -6.94 -16.23
C LEU A 142 5.24 -7.64 -15.05
N GLY A 143 5.13 -7.06 -13.85
CA GLY A 143 5.64 -7.66 -12.61
C GLY A 143 5.01 -9.03 -12.28
N PHE A 144 3.83 -9.34 -12.84
CA PHE A 144 3.21 -10.66 -12.74
C PHE A 144 3.51 -11.58 -13.92
N THR A 145 3.47 -11.04 -15.14
CA THR A 145 3.25 -11.87 -16.33
C THR A 145 4.51 -12.26 -17.09
N ASP A 146 5.61 -11.52 -16.96
CA ASP A 146 6.81 -11.76 -17.77
C ASP A 146 8.11 -11.64 -16.95
N LYS A 147 8.42 -12.73 -16.23
CA LYS A 147 9.65 -12.83 -15.42
C LYS A 147 10.94 -12.74 -16.23
N ALA A 148 10.90 -13.10 -17.52
CA ALA A 148 12.09 -13.03 -18.38
C ALA A 148 12.41 -11.58 -18.71
N ARG A 149 11.38 -10.78 -19.02
CA ARG A 149 11.53 -9.34 -19.30
C ARG A 149 11.98 -8.53 -18.10
N LEU A 150 11.71 -9.00 -16.87
CA LEU A 150 12.25 -8.36 -15.65
C LEU A 150 13.78 -8.38 -15.55
N LYS A 151 14.48 -9.16 -16.39
CA LYS A 151 15.96 -9.19 -16.48
C LYS A 151 16.53 -8.26 -17.56
N SER A 152 15.67 -7.55 -18.28
CA SER A 152 16.10 -6.62 -19.33
C SER A 152 16.67 -5.33 -18.73
N LEU A 153 17.50 -4.62 -19.50
CA LEU A 153 18.03 -3.31 -19.11
C LEU A 153 16.91 -2.29 -18.85
N GLU A 154 15.81 -2.37 -19.61
CA GLU A 154 14.62 -1.52 -19.43
C GLU A 154 14.00 -1.74 -18.04
N ALA A 155 13.82 -2.99 -17.63
CA ALA A 155 13.26 -3.33 -16.32
C ALA A 155 14.19 -2.90 -15.17
N GLU A 156 15.50 -3.02 -15.37
CA GLU A 156 16.50 -2.54 -14.41
C GLU A 156 16.45 -1.01 -14.27
N GLU A 157 16.38 -0.27 -15.38
CA GLU A 157 16.22 1.19 -15.34
C GLU A 157 14.92 1.62 -14.65
N MET A 158 13.81 0.91 -14.88
CA MET A 158 12.54 1.18 -14.19
C MET A 158 12.69 1.02 -12.67
N LEU A 159 13.38 -0.03 -12.22
CA LEU A 159 13.67 -0.23 -10.81
C LEU A 159 14.47 0.94 -10.25
N TRP A 160 15.60 1.30 -10.87
CA TRP A 160 16.43 2.42 -10.41
C TRP A 160 15.69 3.76 -10.38
N LYS A 161 14.79 4.01 -11.33
CA LYS A 161 13.95 5.23 -11.37
C LYS A 161 12.83 5.20 -10.31
N ALA A 162 12.41 4.04 -9.86
CA ALA A 162 11.35 3.89 -8.86
C ALA A 162 11.87 4.03 -7.42
N LEU A 163 13.11 3.61 -7.14
CA LEU A 163 13.62 3.51 -5.77
C LEU A 163 13.98 4.88 -5.12
N PRO A 164 13.83 5.04 -3.79
CA PRO A 164 14.34 6.18 -3.06
C PRO A 164 15.88 6.21 -3.10
N ARG A 165 16.47 7.42 -3.05
CA ARG A 165 17.94 7.58 -3.12
C ARG A 165 18.68 7.13 -1.87
N ASN A 166 18.00 7.10 -0.73
CA ASN A 166 18.55 6.87 0.60
C ASN A 166 18.26 5.45 1.13
N LEU A 167 17.99 4.51 0.22
CA LEU A 167 17.62 3.15 0.57
C LEU A 167 18.80 2.37 1.17
N GLU A 168 18.62 1.82 2.36
CA GLU A 168 19.61 0.99 3.06
C GLU A 168 19.34 -0.51 2.83
N GLN A 169 18.06 -0.88 2.66
CA GLN A 169 17.62 -2.25 2.46
C GLN A 169 16.45 -2.32 1.46
N LEU A 170 16.61 -3.18 0.45
CA LEU A 170 15.59 -3.60 -0.52
C LEU A 170 15.17 -5.05 -0.26
#